data_AF-A0A0A1TM30-F1
#
_entry.id   AF-A0A0A1TM30-F1
#
_cell.length_a   1.000
_cell.length_b   1.000
_cell.length_c   1.000
_cell.angle_alpha   90.00
_cell.angle_beta   90.00
_cell.angle_gamma   90.00
#
_symmetry.space_group_name_H-M   'P 1'
#
loop_
_entity.id
_entity.type
_entity.pdbx_description
1 polymer ?
#
loop_
_entity_poly.entity_id
_entity_poly.type
_entity_poly.pdbx_seq_one_letter_code
_entity_poly.pdbx_strand_id
1 'polypeptide(L)'
;MADTEWEWDDPPDETYNSDPDEIYSSPQVDTNSTFYRLRWQVRDGPIWENIRVLEDGCKADSTQRPFQNETGRLHEISSLPFSVNPVQAIIVTIQGLNGMQDWKEKDGSWSPRRQDRDSMPRVRVSASEGRDFVSIGDYVMAVNKLLVSQRSKILKERGLLDDGVEWPPDTELWVDPTSANEINFFNTRQHQLEDEWEELAVFTSVQQYSESIRHGSDKREEYVPVYPATLKSDEEFAALAGAWSSLAFLRLRWKVCDGPVSENITVLKDVFDPYSSESPFQDESGNYHEIASLPFSRPPRPHLEITIDQVDGLEGWKCDGVDDRWSPERNDPSSAPRLDITAGEGRDFISIGDYISQTYEWLAALRPKILKEVGLNTDEREWEPDTELWLDPRFPENISFVQNREGTAWKDWQQIAQKASQG
;
A
#
# COMPACT_ATOMS: atom_id res chain seq x y z
N MET A 1 59.93 -23.38 44.70
CA MET A 1 59.55 -24.29 43.61
C MET A 1 58.31 -25.03 44.06
N ALA A 2 57.16 -24.49 43.68
CA ALA A 2 55.85 -25.13 43.70
C ALA A 2 55.02 -24.30 42.72
N ASP A 3 55.00 -24.76 41.47
CA ASP A 3 54.18 -24.18 40.40
C ASP A 3 52.72 -24.44 40.75
N THR A 4 51.93 -23.38 40.83
CA THR A 4 50.47 -23.45 40.98
C THR A 4 49.90 -23.13 39.61
N GLU A 5 49.61 -24.18 38.83
CA GLU A 5 48.81 -24.09 37.61
C GLU A 5 47.39 -23.67 38.00
N TRP A 6 46.93 -22.57 37.44
CA TRP A 6 45.53 -22.17 37.49
C TRP A 6 44.85 -22.77 36.27
N GLU A 7 44.14 -23.89 36.46
CA GLU A 7 43.15 -24.38 35.51
C GLU A 7 42.02 -23.36 35.45
N TRP A 8 41.80 -22.79 34.27
CA TRP A 8 40.56 -22.08 33.97
C TRP A 8 39.52 -23.15 33.69
N ASP A 9 38.57 -23.34 34.61
CA ASP A 9 37.31 -24.01 34.27
C ASP A 9 36.66 -23.19 33.16
N ASP A 10 36.52 -23.79 31.97
CA ASP A 10 35.71 -23.23 30.91
C ASP A 10 34.32 -22.91 31.48
N PRO A 11 33.80 -21.69 31.30
CA PRO A 11 32.44 -21.39 31.73
C PRO A 11 31.51 -22.39 31.03
N PRO A 12 30.49 -22.92 31.72
CA PRO A 12 29.55 -23.84 31.10
C PRO A 12 29.01 -23.20 29.84
N ASP A 13 28.93 -23.97 28.75
CA ASP A 13 28.24 -23.59 27.52
C ASP A 13 26.88 -22.99 27.89
N GLU A 14 26.83 -21.67 28.00
CA GLU A 14 25.59 -20.91 27.96
C GLU A 14 25.13 -21.11 26.52
N THR A 15 24.36 -22.16 26.29
CA THR A 15 23.42 -22.21 25.18
C THR A 15 22.54 -21.00 25.36
N TYR A 16 22.98 -19.90 24.78
CA TYR A 16 22.23 -18.68 24.59
C TYR A 16 21.00 -19.14 23.85
N ASN A 17 19.92 -19.39 24.60
CA ASN A 17 18.57 -19.43 24.09
C ASN A 17 18.37 -18.04 23.49
N SER A 18 18.83 -17.91 22.25
CA SER A 18 18.32 -16.98 21.28
C SER A 18 16.89 -17.42 21.10
N ASP A 19 16.01 -16.95 21.98
CA ASP A 19 14.57 -17.05 21.79
C ASP A 19 14.33 -16.52 20.37
N PRO A 20 13.99 -17.40 19.42
CA PRO A 20 13.73 -16.97 18.07
C PRO A 20 12.40 -16.24 18.14
N ASP A 21 12.44 -14.95 17.81
CA ASP A 21 11.31 -14.27 17.20
C ASP A 21 10.07 -14.02 18.08
N GLU A 22 10.25 -13.57 19.33
CA GLU A 22 9.28 -12.58 19.84
C GLU A 22 9.52 -11.25 19.10
N ILE A 23 9.10 -11.20 17.84
CA ILE A 23 8.85 -9.97 17.11
C ILE A 23 7.70 -9.29 17.85
N TYR A 24 8.04 -8.52 18.89
CA TYR A 24 7.14 -7.55 19.49
C TYR A 24 6.88 -6.45 18.46
N SER A 25 6.04 -6.76 17.47
CA SER A 25 5.31 -5.79 16.68
C SER A 25 4.40 -5.09 17.68
N SER A 26 4.77 -3.88 18.07
CA SER A 26 3.85 -3.04 18.83
C SER A 26 2.56 -2.95 18.02
N PRO A 27 1.39 -3.19 18.62
CA PRO A 27 0.14 -3.14 17.88
C PRO A 27 0.06 -1.79 17.15
N GLN A 28 -0.03 -1.84 15.83
CA GLN A 28 -0.16 -0.64 15.02
C GLN A 28 -1.42 0.11 15.45
N VAL A 29 -1.25 1.40 15.72
CA VAL A 29 -2.36 2.27 16.08
C VAL A 29 -2.77 3.01 14.82
N ASP A 30 -3.90 2.59 14.26
CA ASP A 30 -4.53 3.19 13.09
C ASP A 30 -4.92 4.66 13.40
N THR A 31 -4.36 5.63 12.66
CA THR A 31 -4.61 7.07 12.85
C THR A 31 -5.96 7.48 12.28
N ASN A 32 -6.67 8.38 12.95
CA ASN A 32 -7.91 8.93 12.44
C ASN A 32 -7.70 9.68 11.11
N SER A 33 -8.59 9.48 10.14
CA SER A 33 -8.65 10.20 8.86
C SER A 33 -8.39 11.72 8.95
N THR A 34 -8.88 12.36 10.00
CA THR A 34 -8.75 13.80 10.23
C THR A 34 -7.30 14.21 10.56
N PHE A 35 -6.49 13.29 11.10
CA PHE A 35 -5.08 13.52 11.42
C PHE A 35 -4.26 13.84 10.18
N TYR A 36 -4.58 13.23 9.04
CA TYR A 36 -3.92 13.47 7.77
C TYR A 36 -4.14 14.88 7.19
N ARG A 37 -5.06 15.66 7.76
CA ARG A 37 -5.24 17.09 7.41
C ARG A 37 -4.14 17.98 7.99
N LEU A 38 -3.26 17.44 8.83
CA LEU A 38 -2.16 18.19 9.43
C LEU A 38 -0.99 18.31 8.45
N ARG A 39 -0.67 19.55 8.10
CA ARG A 39 0.59 19.92 7.47
C ARG A 39 1.54 20.34 8.58
N TRP A 40 2.49 19.46 8.89
CA TRP A 40 3.35 19.62 10.07
C TRP A 40 4.81 19.78 9.68
N GLN A 41 5.27 21.02 9.76
CA GLN A 41 6.66 21.40 9.58
C GLN A 41 7.36 21.47 10.95
N VAL A 42 8.40 20.67 11.15
CA VAL A 42 9.19 20.68 12.38
C VAL A 42 10.21 21.81 12.31
N ARG A 43 9.94 22.95 12.97
CA ARG A 43 10.88 24.08 13.06
C ARG A 43 10.90 24.66 14.48
N ASP A 44 11.95 25.42 14.79
CA ASP A 44 11.95 26.22 16.02
C ASP A 44 10.88 27.32 15.93
N GLY A 45 10.19 27.56 17.04
CA GLY A 45 9.12 28.56 17.10
C GLY A 45 7.83 28.05 17.74
N PRO A 46 6.80 28.89 17.78
CA PRO A 46 5.51 28.50 18.32
C PRO A 46 4.78 27.54 17.39
N ILE A 47 3.99 26.63 17.95
CA ILE A 47 3.30 25.57 17.19
C ILE A 47 2.33 26.12 16.12
N TRP A 48 1.78 27.31 16.34
CA TRP A 48 0.91 27.98 15.38
C TRP A 48 1.64 28.39 14.12
N GLU A 49 2.96 28.49 14.11
CA GLU A 49 3.74 28.65 12.89
C GLU A 49 3.95 27.28 12.23
N ASN A 50 4.20 26.24 13.02
CA ASN A 50 4.70 24.94 12.55
C ASN A 50 3.64 24.03 11.94
N ILE A 51 2.39 24.17 12.38
CA ILE A 51 1.35 23.21 12.05
C ILE A 51 0.15 23.95 11.45
N ARG A 52 -0.21 23.52 10.25
CA ARG A 52 -1.37 23.98 9.50
C ARG A 52 -2.39 22.85 9.38
N VAL A 53 -3.65 23.22 9.32
CA VAL A 53 -4.78 22.34 9.08
C VAL A 53 -5.32 22.65 7.70
N LEU A 54 -5.28 21.66 6.82
CA LEU A 54 -5.89 21.71 5.51
C LEU A 54 -7.42 21.68 5.64
N GLU A 55 -8.11 22.54 4.88
CA GLU A 55 -9.56 22.48 4.77
C GLU A 55 -10.01 21.16 4.13
N ASP A 56 -9.27 20.69 3.13
CA ASP A 56 -9.43 19.39 2.48
C ASP A 56 -8.10 18.63 2.56
N GLY A 57 -8.08 17.53 3.33
CA GLY A 57 -6.88 16.71 3.52
C GLY A 57 -6.38 16.02 2.25
N CYS A 58 -7.20 15.95 1.20
CA CYS A 58 -6.85 15.33 -0.08
C CYS A 58 -6.25 16.34 -1.06
N LYS A 59 -6.19 17.63 -0.70
CA LYS A 59 -5.73 18.72 -1.57
C LYS A 59 -4.65 19.54 -0.88
N ALA A 60 -3.44 19.41 -1.39
CA ALA A 60 -2.26 20.12 -0.86
C ALA A 60 -2.41 21.65 -0.92
N ASP A 61 -3.13 22.15 -1.93
CA ASP A 61 -3.41 23.57 -2.17
C ASP A 61 -4.65 24.09 -1.41
N SER A 62 -5.33 23.26 -0.62
CA SER A 62 -6.52 23.68 0.11
C SER A 62 -6.22 24.78 1.13
N THR A 63 -7.25 25.57 1.46
CA THR A 63 -7.14 26.65 2.44
C THR A 63 -6.53 26.12 3.73
N GLN A 64 -5.46 26.77 4.19
CA GLN A 64 -4.75 26.36 5.38
C GLN A 64 -5.09 27.27 6.56
N ARG A 65 -5.37 26.68 7.72
CA ARG A 65 -5.58 27.41 8.98
C ARG A 65 -4.55 26.99 10.01
N PRO A 66 -4.13 27.87 10.92
CA PRO A 66 -3.16 27.50 11.93
C PRO A 66 -3.76 26.50 12.94
N PHE A 67 -3.01 25.46 13.33
CA PHE A 67 -3.47 24.45 14.30
C PHE A 67 -3.71 25.03 15.70
N GLN A 68 -2.94 26.04 16.07
CA GLN A 68 -3.18 26.88 17.24
C GLN A 68 -3.22 28.33 16.73
N ASN A 69 -4.04 29.21 17.28
CA ASN A 69 -3.98 30.63 16.90
C ASN A 69 -3.00 31.41 17.81
N GLU A 70 -2.80 32.69 17.54
CA GLU A 70 -1.92 33.56 18.34
C GLU A 70 -2.35 33.68 19.82
N THR A 71 -3.63 33.45 20.12
CA THR A 71 -4.15 33.47 21.51
C THR A 71 -3.98 32.14 22.22
N GLY A 72 -3.32 31.15 21.62
CA GLY A 72 -3.13 29.81 22.18
C GLY A 72 -4.33 28.87 22.04
N ARG A 73 -5.42 29.29 21.40
CA ARG A 73 -6.60 28.45 21.17
C ARG A 73 -6.32 27.46 20.04
N LEU A 74 -6.56 26.18 20.31
CA LEU A 74 -6.38 25.11 19.32
C LEU A 74 -7.54 25.06 18.30
N HIS A 75 -7.24 24.56 17.11
CA HIS A 75 -8.20 24.26 16.04
C HIS A 75 -9.16 23.16 16.50
N GLU A 76 -10.41 23.16 16.00
CA GLU A 76 -11.45 22.23 16.44
C GLU A 76 -11.08 20.75 16.30
N ILE A 77 -10.31 20.41 15.25
CA ILE A 77 -9.79 19.04 15.05
C ILE A 77 -8.92 18.54 16.21
N SER A 78 -8.31 19.44 17.00
CA SER A 78 -7.46 19.06 18.13
C SER A 78 -8.24 18.33 19.23
N SER A 79 -9.57 18.41 19.21
CA SER A 79 -10.44 17.74 20.18
C SER A 79 -10.88 16.34 19.75
N LEU A 80 -10.66 15.97 18.48
CA LEU A 80 -11.04 14.68 17.92
C LEU A 80 -10.07 13.58 18.36
N PRO A 81 -10.50 12.29 18.37
CA PRO A 81 -9.62 11.17 18.63
C PRO A 81 -8.44 11.14 17.65
N PHE A 82 -7.25 10.87 18.17
CA PHE A 82 -6.06 10.71 17.35
C PHE A 82 -6.10 9.41 16.53
N SER A 83 -6.64 8.33 17.10
CA SER A 83 -6.73 7.01 16.49
C SER A 83 -8.17 6.60 16.19
N VAL A 84 -8.35 5.69 15.23
CA VAL A 84 -9.66 5.12 14.88
C VAL A 84 -10.25 4.35 16.05
N ASN A 85 -9.42 3.52 16.68
CA ASN A 85 -9.71 2.85 17.94
C ASN A 85 -9.18 3.75 19.06
N PRO A 86 -10.04 4.46 19.81
CA PRO A 86 -9.57 5.44 20.78
C PRO A 86 -8.71 4.77 21.85
N VAL A 87 -7.49 5.27 22.04
CA VAL A 87 -6.55 4.78 23.05
C VAL A 87 -6.38 5.80 24.17
N GLN A 88 -6.22 5.36 25.42
CA GLN A 88 -5.97 6.26 26.56
C GLN A 88 -4.51 6.75 26.64
N ALA A 89 -3.59 5.98 26.05
CA ALA A 89 -2.18 6.34 25.98
C ALA A 89 -1.51 5.64 24.79
N ILE A 90 -0.46 6.26 24.27
CA ILE A 90 0.42 5.70 23.23
C ILE A 90 1.87 6.08 23.54
N ILE A 91 2.80 5.20 23.21
CA ILE A 91 4.24 5.52 23.21
C ILE A 91 4.63 5.77 21.77
N VAL A 92 5.16 6.96 21.51
CA VAL A 92 5.61 7.38 20.18
C VAL A 92 7.12 7.39 20.18
N THR A 93 7.73 6.77 19.18
CA THR A 93 9.17 6.73 18.97
C THR A 93 9.53 7.45 17.68
N ILE A 94 10.71 8.06 17.65
CA ILE A 94 11.28 8.58 16.40
C ILE A 94 12.22 7.51 15.85
N GLN A 95 11.82 6.87 14.75
CA GLN A 95 12.67 5.90 14.08
C GLN A 95 13.88 6.57 13.40
N GLY A 96 14.95 5.79 13.22
CA GLY A 96 16.15 6.22 12.48
C GLY A 96 17.16 7.08 13.25
N LEU A 97 16.82 7.60 14.44
CA LEU A 97 17.69 8.57 15.15
C LEU A 97 18.94 8.02 15.84
N ASN A 98 19.08 6.69 15.97
CA ASN A 98 20.27 6.03 16.54
C ASN A 98 20.75 4.88 15.65
N GLY A 99 20.12 4.70 14.48
CA GLY A 99 20.20 3.45 13.75
C GLY A 99 21.44 3.36 12.89
N MET A 100 22.00 4.48 12.44
CA MET A 100 22.79 4.47 11.21
C MET A 100 24.27 4.84 11.27
N GLN A 101 24.79 5.25 12.43
CA GLN A 101 26.21 5.59 12.56
C GLN A 101 27.18 4.40 12.64
N ASP A 102 26.71 3.17 12.85
CA ASP A 102 27.58 1.99 13.06
C ASP A 102 27.36 0.85 12.06
N TRP A 103 27.04 1.15 10.80
CA TRP A 103 26.80 0.10 9.78
C TRP A 103 28.08 -0.51 9.19
N LYS A 104 29.25 -0.07 9.65
CA LYS A 104 30.50 -0.68 9.25
C LYS A 104 31.13 -1.36 10.46
N GLU A 105 30.97 -2.67 10.54
CA GLU A 105 31.86 -3.45 11.38
C GLU A 105 33.31 -3.22 10.93
N LYS A 106 34.27 -3.37 11.85
CA LYS A 106 35.70 -3.13 11.57
C LYS A 106 36.25 -3.98 10.42
N ASP A 107 35.56 -5.05 10.04
CA ASP A 107 35.93 -5.98 8.97
C ASP A 107 35.22 -5.70 7.62
N GLY A 108 34.34 -4.70 7.57
CA GLY A 108 33.57 -4.38 6.37
C GLY A 108 32.36 -5.29 6.11
N SER A 109 32.02 -6.17 7.06
CA SER A 109 30.75 -6.89 7.03
C SER A 109 29.62 -5.98 7.50
N TRP A 110 28.44 -6.16 6.89
CA TRP A 110 27.24 -5.46 7.27
C TRP A 110 26.43 -6.40 8.16
N SER A 111 26.41 -6.12 9.47
CA SER A 111 25.47 -6.76 10.37
C SER A 111 24.46 -5.71 10.85
N PRO A 112 23.15 -6.03 10.87
CA PRO A 112 22.19 -5.17 11.52
C PRO A 112 22.48 -5.19 13.01
N ARG A 113 23.20 -4.17 13.51
CA ARG A 113 23.29 -3.94 14.96
C ARG A 113 21.86 -3.82 15.47
N ARG A 114 21.44 -4.77 16.31
CA ARG A 114 20.17 -4.69 17.04
C ARG A 114 20.15 -3.34 17.72
N GLN A 115 19.33 -2.44 17.19
CA GLN A 115 19.20 -1.10 17.72
C GLN A 115 18.69 -1.23 19.14
N ASP A 116 19.43 -0.72 20.12
CA ASP A 116 18.99 -0.72 21.49
C ASP A 116 17.72 0.14 21.57
N ARG A 117 16.56 -0.51 21.61
CA ARG A 117 15.23 0.13 21.64
C ARG A 117 15.10 1.07 22.84
N ASP A 118 15.87 0.86 23.91
CA ASP A 118 15.83 1.73 25.09
C ASP A 118 16.57 3.06 24.90
N SER A 119 17.44 3.15 23.88
CA SER A 119 18.16 4.38 23.53
C SER A 119 17.33 5.36 22.68
N MET A 120 16.22 4.91 22.08
CA MET A 120 15.43 5.71 21.15
C MET A 120 14.70 6.87 21.86
N PRO A 121 14.74 8.09 21.31
CA PRO A 121 13.87 9.17 21.77
C PRO A 121 12.41 8.74 21.69
N ARG A 122 11.74 8.72 22.84
CA ARG A 122 10.33 8.32 22.97
C ARG A 122 9.56 9.26 23.86
N VAL A 123 8.28 9.44 23.55
CA VAL A 123 7.35 10.20 24.39
C VAL A 123 6.10 9.37 24.64
N ARG A 124 5.67 9.32 25.90
CA ARG A 124 4.36 8.77 26.25
C ARG A 124 3.34 9.89 26.13
N VAL A 125 2.37 9.72 25.24
CA VAL A 125 1.20 10.59 25.12
C VAL A 125 0.06 9.94 25.90
N SER A 126 -0.67 10.72 26.69
CA SER A 126 -1.83 10.25 27.45
C SER A 126 -2.99 11.22 27.27
N ALA A 127 -4.21 10.71 27.37
CA ALA A 127 -5.41 11.52 27.31
C ALA A 127 -5.37 12.65 28.34
N SER A 128 -5.73 13.86 27.95
CA SER A 128 -5.90 14.98 28.87
C SER A 128 -6.96 14.67 29.95
N GLU A 129 -6.86 15.32 31.10
CA GLU A 129 -7.79 15.12 32.24
C GLU A 129 -9.26 15.23 31.80
N GLY A 130 -10.07 14.24 32.18
CA GLY A 130 -11.49 14.18 31.85
C GLY A 130 -11.81 13.64 30.45
N ARG A 131 -10.81 13.13 29.69
CA ARG A 131 -11.04 12.43 28.42
C ARG A 131 -10.68 10.95 28.53
N ASP A 132 -11.43 10.14 27.79
CA ASP A 132 -11.22 8.68 27.73
C ASP A 132 -10.29 8.25 26.58
N PHE A 133 -9.77 9.21 25.82
CA PHE A 133 -8.89 8.96 24.66
C PHE A 133 -7.87 10.07 24.43
N VAL A 134 -6.74 9.72 23.80
CA VAL A 134 -5.74 10.63 23.28
C VAL A 134 -6.34 11.38 22.09
N SER A 135 -6.45 12.70 22.22
CA SER A 135 -6.88 13.55 21.12
C SER A 135 -5.74 13.91 20.18
N ILE A 136 -6.06 14.39 18.98
CA ILE A 136 -5.09 14.95 18.04
C ILE A 136 -4.28 16.07 18.73
N GLY A 137 -4.92 16.90 19.57
CA GLY A 137 -4.23 17.94 20.35
C GLY A 137 -3.22 17.39 21.35
N ASP A 138 -3.59 16.35 22.10
CA ASP A 138 -2.68 15.71 23.08
C ASP A 138 -1.44 15.15 22.36
N TYR A 139 -1.67 14.44 21.25
CA TYR A 139 -0.61 13.87 20.42
C TYR A 139 0.32 14.94 19.86
N VAL A 140 -0.24 15.90 19.11
CA VAL A 140 0.53 16.94 18.42
C VAL A 140 1.37 17.77 19.39
N MET A 141 0.82 18.15 20.55
CA MET A 141 1.56 18.97 21.52
C MET A 141 2.74 18.22 22.15
N ALA A 142 2.54 16.95 22.52
CA ALA A 142 3.58 16.12 23.12
C ALA A 142 4.67 15.76 22.10
N VAL A 143 4.26 15.34 20.90
CA VAL A 143 5.16 14.90 19.85
C VAL A 143 5.91 16.08 19.23
N ASN A 144 5.29 17.24 19.02
CA ASN A 144 6.00 18.44 18.50
C ASN A 144 7.14 18.87 19.41
N LYS A 145 6.93 18.81 20.73
CA LYS A 145 7.99 19.10 21.70
C LYS A 145 9.17 18.12 21.56
N LEU A 146 8.88 16.82 21.40
CA LEU A 146 9.92 15.81 21.17
C LEU A 146 10.65 16.10 19.85
N LEU A 147 9.92 16.28 18.76
CA LEU A 147 10.46 16.52 17.42
C LEU A 147 11.36 17.75 17.35
N VAL A 148 10.91 18.89 17.88
CA VAL A 148 11.73 20.12 17.94
C VAL A 148 12.99 19.89 18.77
N SER A 149 12.91 19.17 19.91
CA SER A 149 14.09 18.87 20.73
C SER A 149 15.11 17.95 20.04
N GLN A 150 14.64 17.13 19.09
CA GLN A 150 15.48 16.19 18.33
C GLN A 150 15.86 16.74 16.95
N ARG A 151 15.38 17.91 16.55
CA ARG A 151 15.49 18.41 15.17
C ARG A 151 16.92 18.42 14.64
N SER A 152 17.86 19.02 15.37
CA SER A 152 19.28 19.05 14.94
C SER A 152 19.86 17.65 14.78
N LYS A 153 19.45 16.70 15.63
CA LYS A 153 19.86 15.30 15.51
C LYS A 153 19.23 14.64 14.28
N ILE A 154 17.94 14.87 14.03
CA ILE A 154 17.22 14.33 12.86
C ILE A 154 17.89 14.79 11.56
N LEU A 155 18.15 16.10 11.44
CA LEU A 155 18.80 16.68 10.26
C LEU A 155 20.20 16.11 10.03
N LYS A 156 20.98 15.93 11.11
CA LYS A 156 22.31 15.33 11.06
C LYS A 156 22.25 13.88 10.59
N GLU A 157 21.47 13.04 11.26
CA GLU A 157 21.41 11.60 10.94
C GLU A 157 20.84 11.35 9.55
N ARG A 158 19.81 12.11 9.14
CA ARG A 158 19.21 11.98 7.81
C ARG A 158 20.12 12.50 6.70
N GLY A 159 20.83 13.61 6.90
CA GLY A 159 21.79 14.08 5.91
C GLY A 159 22.94 13.10 5.68
N LEU A 160 23.44 12.48 6.76
CA LEU A 160 24.44 11.43 6.65
C LEU A 160 23.95 10.20 5.83
N LEU A 161 22.64 9.98 5.75
CA LEU A 161 22.06 8.87 4.99
C LEU A 161 21.92 9.16 3.50
N ASP A 162 21.49 10.35 3.15
CA ASP A 162 21.19 10.69 1.77
C ASP A 162 22.47 10.88 0.96
N ASP A 163 23.41 11.69 1.45
CA ASP A 163 24.61 12.08 0.70
C ASP A 163 25.89 12.13 1.56
N GLY A 164 25.81 11.73 2.83
CA GLY A 164 26.92 11.80 3.76
C GLY A 164 27.20 13.21 4.28
N VAL A 165 26.30 14.17 4.07
CA VAL A 165 26.44 15.57 4.49
C VAL A 165 25.31 15.95 5.43
N GLU A 166 25.63 16.54 6.58
CA GLU A 166 24.60 17.05 7.50
C GLU A 166 23.70 18.06 6.79
N TRP A 167 22.37 17.89 6.88
CA TRP A 167 21.45 18.84 6.28
C TRP A 167 21.55 20.23 6.95
N PRO A 168 21.42 21.32 6.18
CA PRO A 168 21.38 22.66 6.72
C PRO A 168 20.33 22.83 7.84
N PRO A 169 20.59 23.65 8.87
CA PRO A 169 19.65 23.83 10.00
C PRO A 169 18.30 24.45 9.58
N ASP A 170 18.26 25.14 8.45
CA ASP A 170 17.07 25.73 7.82
C ASP A 170 16.30 24.75 6.91
N THR A 171 16.76 23.50 6.77
CA THR A 171 16.07 22.47 5.97
C THR A 171 14.66 22.20 6.48
N GLU A 172 13.66 22.30 5.61
CA GLU A 172 12.29 21.99 5.99
C GLU A 172 12.15 20.49 6.27
N LEU A 173 11.62 20.16 7.45
CA LEU A 173 11.40 18.78 7.88
C LEU A 173 9.89 18.60 8.07
N TRP A 174 9.30 17.70 7.29
CA TRP A 174 7.86 17.45 7.31
C TRP A 174 7.57 16.10 7.96
N VAL A 175 6.58 16.07 8.83
CA VAL A 175 6.13 14.83 9.50
C VAL A 175 5.22 14.04 8.57
N ASP A 176 5.50 12.76 8.42
CA ASP A 176 4.59 11.80 7.80
C ASP A 176 3.51 11.37 8.80
N PRO A 177 2.21 11.65 8.55
CA PRO A 177 1.13 11.26 9.44
C PRO A 177 0.71 9.79 9.32
N THR A 178 1.31 8.97 8.44
CA THR A 178 0.83 7.60 8.14
C THR A 178 1.05 6.57 9.25
N SER A 179 1.94 6.83 10.20
CA SER A 179 2.18 5.92 11.33
C SER A 179 2.08 6.65 12.67
N ALA A 180 1.24 6.12 13.55
CA ALA A 180 0.95 6.74 14.83
C ALA A 180 2.08 6.60 15.86
N ASN A 181 2.70 5.42 15.88
CA ASN A 181 3.72 5.03 16.85
C ASN A 181 5.14 5.28 16.34
N GLU A 182 5.31 5.45 15.02
CA GLU A 182 6.61 5.61 14.38
C GLU A 182 6.61 6.85 13.51
N ILE A 183 7.40 7.85 13.90
CA ILE A 183 7.44 9.10 13.15
C ILE A 183 8.42 8.97 11.99
N ASN A 184 7.89 9.05 10.77
CA ASN A 184 8.67 9.22 9.55
C ASN A 184 8.75 10.69 9.14
N PHE A 185 9.76 11.01 8.34
CA PHE A 185 9.96 12.35 7.81
C PHE A 185 10.21 12.30 6.31
N PHE A 186 9.69 13.31 5.62
CA PHE A 186 10.09 13.65 4.27
C PHE A 186 10.95 14.90 4.31
N ASN A 187 12.05 14.89 3.55
CA ASN A 187 12.75 16.12 3.20
C ASN A 187 12.19 16.59 1.88
N THR A 188 12.19 17.89 1.64
CA THR A 188 11.82 18.38 0.33
C THR A 188 12.62 19.62 -0.02
N ARG A 189 13.09 19.64 -1.27
CA ARG A 189 13.15 20.88 -2.02
C ARG A 189 11.71 21.14 -2.47
N GLN A 190 11.20 22.34 -2.23
CA GLN A 190 9.78 22.76 -2.30
C GLN A 190 8.91 22.18 -3.45
N HIS A 191 9.49 21.78 -4.59
CA HIS A 191 8.78 21.21 -5.74
C HIS A 191 8.43 19.72 -5.64
N GLN A 192 9.05 18.94 -4.75
CA GLN A 192 8.71 17.51 -4.56
C GLN A 192 7.56 17.29 -3.56
N LEU A 193 7.22 18.33 -2.77
CA LEU A 193 6.15 18.27 -1.78
C LEU A 193 4.80 17.98 -2.42
N GLU A 194 4.46 18.66 -3.51
CA GLU A 194 3.12 18.55 -4.09
C GLU A 194 2.88 17.13 -4.61
N ASP A 195 3.85 16.54 -5.30
CA ASP A 195 3.79 15.17 -5.82
C ASP A 195 3.73 14.11 -4.69
N GLU A 196 4.63 14.17 -3.70
CA GLU A 196 4.63 13.21 -2.57
C GLU A 196 3.38 13.32 -1.69
N TRP A 197 2.84 14.54 -1.54
CA TRP A 197 1.62 14.73 -0.78
C TRP A 197 0.36 14.34 -1.56
N GLU A 198 0.36 14.45 -2.89
CA GLU A 198 -0.68 13.85 -3.71
C GLU A 198 -0.66 12.32 -3.60
N GLU A 199 0.52 11.70 -3.59
CA GLU A 199 0.66 10.26 -3.32
C GLU A 199 0.19 9.88 -1.90
N LEU A 200 0.57 10.65 -0.87
CA LEU A 200 0.08 10.44 0.50
C LEU A 200 -1.41 10.70 0.66
N ALA A 201 -1.99 11.65 -0.07
CA ALA A 201 -3.43 11.90 -0.10
C ALA A 201 -4.17 10.70 -0.71
N VAL A 202 -3.62 10.11 -1.77
CA VAL A 202 -4.11 8.87 -2.36
C VAL A 202 -3.99 7.71 -1.36
N PHE A 203 -2.85 7.55 -0.69
CA PHE A 203 -2.62 6.50 0.30
C PHE A 203 -3.52 6.62 1.54
N THR A 204 -3.66 7.84 2.07
CA THR A 204 -4.58 8.20 3.15
C THR A 204 -6.00 7.84 2.79
N SER A 205 -6.42 8.16 1.56
CA SER A 205 -7.76 7.87 1.08
C SER A 205 -8.00 6.35 0.95
N VAL A 206 -6.96 5.56 0.68
CA VAL A 206 -6.97 4.09 0.69
C VAL A 206 -6.96 3.49 2.12
N GLN A 207 -6.30 4.12 3.09
CA GLN A 207 -6.30 3.69 4.50
C GLN A 207 -7.63 4.00 5.22
N GLN A 208 -8.17 5.21 5.07
CA GLN A 208 -9.51 5.57 5.56
C GLN A 208 -10.59 4.63 5.01
N TYR A 209 -10.35 4.13 3.79
CA TYR A 209 -11.17 3.17 3.10
C TYR A 209 -11.11 1.76 3.72
N SER A 210 -9.95 1.29 4.18
CA SER A 210 -9.75 -0.05 4.78
C SER A 210 -10.28 -0.16 6.22
N GLU A 211 -10.24 0.94 6.99
CA GLU A 211 -10.72 1.02 8.37
C GLU A 211 -12.25 1.02 8.48
N SER A 212 -12.93 1.67 7.52
CA SER A 212 -14.40 1.66 7.39
C SER A 212 -14.98 0.25 7.21
N ILE A 213 -14.17 -0.74 6.81
CA ILE A 213 -14.57 -2.13 6.57
C ILE A 213 -14.42 -2.99 7.83
N ARG A 214 -13.58 -2.61 8.80
CA ARG A 214 -13.31 -3.40 10.01
C ARG A 214 -14.38 -3.31 11.10
N HIS A 215 -15.13 -2.20 11.19
CA HIS A 215 -16.04 -1.93 12.32
C HIS A 215 -17.52 -2.05 11.97
N GLY A 216 -17.93 -3.24 11.51
CA GLY A 216 -19.34 -3.55 11.30
C GLY A 216 -20.20 -3.25 12.53
N SER A 217 -21.05 -2.22 12.45
CA SER A 217 -22.26 -2.14 13.27
C SER A 217 -23.36 -1.34 12.58
N ASP A 218 -24.55 -1.93 12.61
CA ASP A 218 -25.85 -1.35 12.25
C ASP A 218 -26.05 0.03 12.90
N LYS A 219 -25.89 1.09 12.10
CA LYS A 219 -26.82 2.21 11.98
C LYS A 219 -26.29 3.19 10.96
N ARG A 220 -27.04 3.29 9.86
CA ARG A 220 -26.96 4.38 8.89
C ARG A 220 -27.08 5.72 9.63
N GLU A 221 -26.03 6.52 9.59
CA GLU A 221 -26.15 7.95 9.32
C GLU A 221 -24.96 8.38 8.46
N GLU A 222 -25.32 9.09 7.39
CA GLU A 222 -24.57 9.48 6.20
C GLU A 222 -23.32 10.32 6.51
N TYR A 223 -22.15 9.89 6.00
CA TYR A 223 -21.14 10.81 5.49
C TYR A 223 -20.22 10.12 4.47
N VAL A 224 -20.17 10.70 3.26
CA VAL A 224 -19.50 10.19 2.04
C VAL A 224 -18.09 10.82 1.93
N PRO A 225 -16.99 10.05 1.81
CA PRO A 225 -15.70 10.58 1.37
C PRO A 225 -15.73 10.84 -0.13
N VAL A 226 -15.24 12.02 -0.54
CA VAL A 226 -15.11 12.44 -1.94
C VAL A 226 -13.88 11.77 -2.58
N TYR A 227 -14.00 10.52 -3.01
CA TYR A 227 -13.62 10.16 -4.39
C TYR A 227 -14.77 10.64 -5.27
N PRO A 228 -14.61 11.01 -6.56
CA PRO A 228 -15.68 11.69 -7.29
C PRO A 228 -16.90 10.74 -7.36
N ALA A 229 -17.82 10.96 -6.43
CA ALA A 229 -18.84 10.02 -5.99
C ALA A 229 -20.04 10.06 -6.95
N THR A 230 -19.74 10.17 -8.23
CA THR A 230 -20.71 10.26 -9.31
C THR A 230 -20.13 9.61 -10.57
N LEU A 231 -19.40 8.50 -10.47
CA LEU A 231 -19.05 7.74 -11.68
C LEU A 231 -20.31 7.04 -12.20
N LYS A 232 -21.19 7.82 -12.83
CA LYS A 232 -22.42 7.36 -13.48
C LYS A 232 -22.14 6.85 -14.89
N SER A 233 -20.92 7.10 -15.35
CA SER A 233 -20.44 6.74 -16.66
C SER A 233 -18.96 6.40 -16.58
N ASP A 234 -18.60 5.27 -17.14
CA ASP A 234 -17.73 5.18 -18.30
C ASP A 234 -16.75 6.34 -18.58
N GLU A 235 -17.19 7.56 -18.86
CA GLU A 235 -16.29 8.71 -19.15
C GLU A 235 -15.57 9.23 -17.88
N GLU A 236 -16.22 9.18 -16.73
CA GLU A 236 -15.70 9.73 -15.49
C GLU A 236 -14.65 8.79 -14.85
N PHE A 237 -14.77 7.46 -15.07
CA PHE A 237 -13.79 6.46 -14.64
C PHE A 237 -12.49 6.53 -15.46
N ALA A 238 -12.61 6.81 -16.76
CA ALA A 238 -11.48 6.91 -17.68
C ALA A 238 -10.56 8.10 -17.42
N ALA A 239 -11.07 9.16 -16.78
CA ALA A 239 -10.33 10.39 -16.49
C ALA A 239 -9.32 10.28 -15.33
N LEU A 240 -9.48 9.28 -14.44
CA LEU A 240 -8.73 9.23 -13.19
C LEU A 240 -7.38 8.55 -13.27
N ALA A 241 -7.18 7.57 -14.17
CA ALA A 241 -6.03 6.69 -13.94
C ALA A 241 -5.48 5.96 -15.17
N GLY A 242 -5.62 6.53 -16.38
CA GLY A 242 -4.92 6.04 -17.57
C GLY A 242 -5.26 4.59 -17.94
N ALA A 243 -6.14 4.40 -18.92
CA ALA A 243 -6.41 3.10 -19.56
C ALA A 243 -6.96 2.00 -18.63
N TRP A 244 -8.22 2.16 -18.19
CA TRP A 244 -8.86 1.14 -17.37
C TRP A 244 -9.68 0.18 -18.21
N SER A 245 -9.88 -1.03 -17.71
CA SER A 245 -10.98 -1.90 -18.11
C SER A 245 -12.32 -1.17 -18.06
N SER A 246 -13.21 -1.45 -19.00
CA SER A 246 -14.58 -0.94 -18.94
C SER A 246 -15.33 -1.57 -17.76
N LEU A 247 -16.34 -0.87 -17.22
CA LEU A 247 -17.21 -1.44 -16.19
C LEU A 247 -17.85 -2.76 -16.63
N ALA A 248 -18.13 -2.91 -17.92
CA ALA A 248 -18.63 -4.16 -18.49
C ALA A 248 -17.60 -5.28 -18.42
N PHE A 249 -16.31 -5.00 -18.64
CA PHE A 249 -15.24 -5.99 -18.53
C PHE A 249 -15.00 -6.40 -17.07
N LEU A 250 -15.11 -5.46 -16.13
CA LEU A 250 -15.02 -5.79 -14.70
C LEU A 250 -16.12 -6.76 -14.24
N ARG A 251 -17.26 -6.88 -14.94
CA ARG A 251 -18.30 -7.88 -14.61
C ARG A 251 -17.85 -9.33 -14.85
N LEU A 252 -16.74 -9.55 -15.53
CA LEU A 252 -16.26 -10.88 -15.84
C LEU A 252 -15.63 -11.55 -14.62
N ARG A 253 -16.05 -12.79 -14.39
CA ARG A 253 -15.36 -13.74 -13.53
C ARG A 253 -14.71 -14.77 -14.39
N TRP A 254 -13.39 -14.76 -14.38
CA TRP A 254 -12.63 -15.58 -15.30
C TRP A 254 -11.67 -16.48 -14.54
N LYS A 255 -12.01 -17.78 -14.59
CA LYS A 255 -11.17 -18.88 -14.14
C LYS A 255 -10.30 -19.36 -15.30
N VAL A 256 -8.98 -19.30 -15.15
CA VAL A 256 -8.04 -19.81 -16.15
C VAL A 256 -7.85 -21.31 -15.93
N CYS A 257 -8.64 -22.11 -16.64
CA CYS A 257 -8.64 -23.56 -16.62
C CYS A 257 -8.85 -24.13 -18.02
N ASP A 258 -8.58 -25.42 -18.18
CA ASP A 258 -8.93 -26.16 -19.39
C ASP A 258 -10.45 -26.20 -19.55
N GLY A 259 -10.93 -26.29 -20.79
CA GLY A 259 -12.34 -26.41 -21.13
C GLY A 259 -12.88 -25.23 -21.95
N PRO A 260 -14.19 -25.25 -22.27
CA PRO A 260 -14.81 -24.20 -23.07
C PRO A 260 -14.98 -22.89 -22.27
N VAL A 261 -14.98 -21.76 -22.97
CA VAL A 261 -15.19 -20.42 -22.39
C VAL A 261 -16.48 -20.35 -21.56
N SER A 262 -17.53 -21.05 -21.99
CA SER A 262 -18.84 -21.11 -21.31
C SER A 262 -18.78 -21.65 -19.89
N GLU A 263 -17.79 -22.50 -19.57
CA GLU A 263 -17.60 -23.10 -18.24
C GLU A 263 -16.67 -22.26 -17.35
N ASN A 264 -15.79 -21.47 -17.96
CA ASN A 264 -14.67 -20.82 -17.29
C ASN A 264 -14.82 -19.29 -17.16
N ILE A 265 -15.77 -18.69 -17.90
CA ILE A 265 -16.07 -17.26 -17.80
C ILE A 265 -17.55 -17.06 -17.52
N THR A 266 -17.84 -16.43 -16.38
CA THR A 266 -19.18 -15.99 -16.02
C THR A 266 -19.25 -14.47 -15.97
N VAL A 267 -20.47 -13.96 -16.12
CA VAL A 267 -20.79 -12.54 -16.12
C VAL A 267 -21.66 -12.26 -14.91
N LEU A 268 -21.16 -11.42 -14.00
CA LEU A 268 -21.93 -10.92 -12.89
C LEU A 268 -23.05 -10.00 -13.42
N LYS A 269 -24.25 -10.12 -12.87
CA LYS A 269 -25.33 -9.17 -13.17
C LYS A 269 -24.97 -7.76 -12.72
N ASP A 270 -24.32 -7.65 -11.57
CA ASP A 270 -23.83 -6.39 -11.00
C ASP A 270 -22.35 -6.55 -10.64
N VAL A 271 -21.51 -5.69 -11.23
CA VAL A 271 -20.06 -5.67 -10.93
C VAL A 271 -19.82 -5.41 -9.44
N PHE A 272 -20.75 -4.75 -8.77
CA PHE A 272 -20.64 -4.33 -7.39
C PHE A 272 -21.21 -5.34 -6.39
N ASP A 273 -21.97 -6.32 -6.87
CA ASP A 273 -22.47 -7.42 -6.07
C ASP A 273 -21.83 -8.76 -6.50
N PRO A 274 -20.87 -9.26 -5.73
CA PRO A 274 -20.20 -10.54 -5.96
C PRO A 274 -21.12 -11.76 -5.91
N TYR A 275 -22.26 -11.64 -5.24
CA TYR A 275 -23.24 -12.71 -5.11
C TYR A 275 -24.39 -12.48 -6.08
N SER A 276 -24.28 -11.47 -6.95
CA SER A 276 -25.25 -11.25 -8.00
C SER A 276 -25.31 -12.48 -8.90
N SER A 277 -26.49 -12.68 -9.49
CA SER A 277 -26.70 -13.81 -10.40
C SER A 277 -25.66 -13.79 -11.50
N GLU A 278 -24.99 -14.92 -11.67
CA GLU A 278 -24.04 -15.14 -12.74
C GLU A 278 -24.77 -15.73 -13.95
N SER A 279 -24.37 -15.31 -15.14
CA SER A 279 -24.72 -15.95 -16.40
C SER A 279 -23.45 -16.34 -17.13
N PRO A 280 -23.42 -17.46 -17.87
CA PRO A 280 -22.24 -17.82 -18.64
C PRO A 280 -21.95 -16.74 -19.70
N PHE A 281 -20.67 -16.49 -19.98
CA PHE A 281 -20.26 -15.55 -21.02
C PHE A 281 -20.64 -16.04 -22.43
N GLN A 282 -20.73 -17.36 -22.61
CA GLN A 282 -21.21 -18.02 -23.82
C GLN A 282 -22.19 -19.12 -23.44
N ASP A 283 -23.37 -19.16 -24.06
CA ASP A 283 -24.37 -20.20 -23.78
C ASP A 283 -24.03 -21.55 -24.47
N GLU A 284 -24.80 -22.59 -24.15
CA GLU A 284 -24.63 -23.94 -24.72
C GLU A 284 -24.85 -23.99 -26.25
N SER A 285 -25.51 -22.98 -26.82
CA SER A 285 -25.72 -22.84 -28.27
C SER A 285 -24.60 -22.05 -28.96
N GLY A 286 -23.60 -21.60 -28.20
CA GLY A 286 -22.47 -20.81 -28.69
C GLY A 286 -22.74 -19.31 -28.80
N ASN A 287 -23.88 -18.81 -28.35
CA ASN A 287 -24.17 -17.38 -28.38
C ASN A 287 -23.45 -16.67 -27.22
N TYR A 288 -22.81 -15.54 -27.52
CA TYR A 288 -22.15 -14.72 -26.50
C TYR A 288 -23.14 -13.85 -25.73
N HIS A 289 -22.82 -13.59 -24.46
CA HIS A 289 -23.50 -12.59 -23.64
C HIS A 289 -23.39 -11.20 -24.27
N GLU A 290 -24.41 -10.35 -24.09
CA GLU A 290 -24.49 -9.02 -24.73
C GLU A 290 -23.25 -8.14 -24.50
N ILE A 291 -22.60 -8.27 -23.33
CA ILE A 291 -21.38 -7.53 -22.98
C ILE A 291 -20.20 -7.84 -23.91
N ALA A 292 -20.19 -8.99 -24.60
CA ALA A 292 -19.12 -9.36 -25.53
C ALA A 292 -18.96 -8.35 -26.68
N SER A 293 -20.00 -7.58 -26.98
CA SER A 293 -19.98 -6.54 -28.01
C SER A 293 -19.50 -5.16 -27.50
N LEU A 294 -19.38 -4.97 -26.19
CA LEU A 294 -18.96 -3.71 -25.59
C LEU A 294 -17.44 -3.55 -25.62
N PRO A 295 -16.90 -2.30 -25.56
CA PRO A 295 -15.47 -2.07 -25.48
C PRO A 295 -14.84 -2.71 -24.24
N PHE A 296 -13.66 -3.32 -24.38
CA PHE A 296 -12.94 -3.89 -23.24
C PHE A 296 -12.33 -2.80 -22.33
N SER A 297 -11.90 -1.67 -22.90
CA SER A 297 -11.19 -0.60 -22.19
C SER A 297 -11.80 0.77 -22.40
N ARG A 298 -11.35 1.73 -21.57
CA ARG A 298 -11.59 3.16 -21.74
C ARG A 298 -10.33 4.02 -21.63
N PRO A 299 -10.10 4.93 -22.60
CA PRO A 299 -10.86 5.08 -23.85
C PRO A 299 -10.77 3.81 -24.73
N PRO A 300 -11.77 3.52 -25.60
CA PRO A 300 -11.73 2.35 -26.47
C PRO A 300 -10.47 2.37 -27.36
N ARG A 301 -9.84 1.20 -27.56
CA ARG A 301 -8.61 1.06 -28.33
C ARG A 301 -8.73 0.00 -29.41
N PRO A 302 -8.21 0.22 -30.63
CA PRO A 302 -8.20 -0.77 -31.70
C PRO A 302 -7.11 -1.84 -31.55
N HIS A 303 -6.10 -1.56 -30.71
CA HIS A 303 -4.93 -2.40 -30.49
C HIS A 303 -4.52 -2.38 -29.02
N LEU A 304 -4.05 -3.52 -28.52
CA LEU A 304 -3.50 -3.68 -27.18
C LEU A 304 -2.40 -4.73 -27.21
N GLU A 305 -1.23 -4.42 -26.66
CA GLU A 305 -0.25 -5.45 -26.29
C GLU A 305 -0.51 -5.78 -24.82
N ILE A 306 -0.63 -7.06 -24.48
CA ILE A 306 -0.75 -7.51 -23.09
C ILE A 306 0.50 -8.28 -22.66
N THR A 307 0.86 -8.12 -21.39
CA THR A 307 1.95 -8.85 -20.73
C THR A 307 1.45 -9.59 -19.49
N ILE A 308 2.21 -10.58 -19.04
CA ILE A 308 2.02 -11.22 -17.73
C ILE A 308 3.27 -10.94 -16.90
N ASP A 309 3.24 -9.87 -16.11
CA ASP A 309 4.41 -9.44 -15.34
C ASP A 309 4.87 -10.49 -14.32
N GLN A 310 3.92 -11.29 -13.81
CA GLN A 310 4.20 -12.35 -12.83
C GLN A 310 5.04 -13.51 -13.40
N VAL A 311 5.10 -13.66 -14.72
CA VAL A 311 5.85 -14.75 -15.38
C VAL A 311 7.27 -14.31 -15.75
N ASP A 312 7.55 -13.01 -15.70
CA ASP A 312 8.75 -12.43 -16.31
C ASP A 312 9.88 -12.06 -15.34
N GLY A 313 9.60 -12.11 -14.04
CA GLY A 313 10.60 -11.83 -13.01
C GLY A 313 11.42 -13.05 -12.57
N LEU A 314 10.98 -14.29 -12.78
CA LEU A 314 11.41 -15.37 -11.88
C LEU A 314 12.67 -16.14 -12.29
N GLU A 315 13.08 -16.12 -13.55
CA GLU A 315 14.41 -16.64 -13.91
C GLU A 315 15.54 -15.75 -13.35
N GLY A 316 15.27 -14.48 -13.07
CA GLY A 316 16.20 -13.54 -12.43
C GLY A 316 16.17 -13.52 -10.90
N TRP A 317 15.06 -13.98 -10.29
CA TRP A 317 14.84 -13.94 -8.83
C TRP A 317 15.35 -15.15 -8.07
N LYS A 318 16.05 -16.09 -8.73
CA LYS A 318 16.92 -17.02 -8.00
C LYS A 318 18.00 -16.21 -7.29
N CYS A 319 17.66 -15.79 -6.10
CA CYS A 319 18.55 -15.31 -5.06
C CYS A 319 19.43 -16.51 -4.70
N ASP A 320 20.47 -16.73 -5.48
CA ASP A 320 21.58 -17.59 -5.10
C ASP A 320 22.32 -16.89 -3.95
N GLY A 321 21.67 -16.78 -2.78
CA GLY A 321 22.22 -16.50 -1.44
C GLY A 321 23.35 -15.49 -1.26
N VAL A 322 23.65 -14.61 -2.22
CA VAL A 322 24.86 -13.79 -2.19
C VAL A 322 24.60 -12.47 -2.91
N ASP A 323 24.67 -11.38 -2.14
CA ASP A 323 24.58 -9.96 -2.50
C ASP A 323 23.21 -9.42 -2.94
N ASP A 324 22.56 -8.68 -2.03
CA ASP A 324 21.37 -7.80 -2.15
C ASP A 324 21.51 -6.65 -3.17
N ARG A 325 22.31 -6.80 -4.21
CA ARG A 325 22.31 -5.84 -5.32
C ARG A 325 21.16 -6.18 -6.23
N TRP A 326 20.02 -5.54 -5.96
CA TRP A 326 18.99 -5.17 -6.94
C TRP A 326 19.71 -4.77 -8.24
N SER A 327 19.90 -5.74 -9.14
CA SER A 327 20.49 -5.50 -10.44
C SER A 327 19.31 -5.43 -11.40
N PRO A 328 18.80 -4.23 -11.71
CA PRO A 328 17.74 -4.05 -12.71
C PRO A 328 18.14 -4.59 -14.10
N GLU A 329 19.39 -5.02 -14.29
CA GLU A 329 19.93 -5.58 -15.53
C GLU A 329 19.54 -7.05 -15.79
N ARG A 330 18.85 -7.76 -14.88
CA ARG A 330 18.52 -9.19 -15.06
C ARG A 330 17.12 -9.53 -15.53
N ASN A 331 16.19 -8.59 -15.54
CA ASN A 331 14.89 -8.80 -16.17
C ASN A 331 14.93 -8.09 -17.51
N ASP A 332 15.32 -8.80 -18.56
CA ASP A 332 15.11 -8.31 -19.91
C ASP A 332 13.58 -8.31 -20.13
N PRO A 333 12.91 -7.15 -20.16
CA PRO A 333 11.46 -7.10 -20.32
C PRO A 333 10.99 -7.67 -21.67
N SER A 334 11.92 -8.04 -22.56
CA SER A 334 11.62 -8.76 -23.79
C SER A 334 11.30 -10.25 -23.60
N SER A 335 11.53 -10.85 -22.41
CA SER A 335 11.21 -12.26 -22.18
C SER A 335 9.74 -12.55 -21.86
N ALA A 336 8.95 -11.51 -21.58
CA ALA A 336 7.55 -11.67 -21.15
C ALA A 336 6.77 -12.42 -22.21
N PRO A 337 5.90 -13.37 -21.83
CA PRO A 337 4.83 -13.75 -22.71
C PRO A 337 4.03 -12.49 -23.05
N ARG A 338 4.02 -12.14 -24.34
CA ARG A 338 3.24 -11.04 -24.87
C ARG A 338 2.19 -11.56 -25.83
N LEU A 339 1.08 -10.85 -25.92
CA LEU A 339 0.05 -11.08 -26.92
C LEU A 339 -0.46 -9.75 -27.46
N ASP A 340 -0.36 -9.58 -28.78
CA ASP A 340 -1.00 -8.49 -29.49
C ASP A 340 -2.46 -8.83 -29.76
N ILE A 341 -3.37 -7.99 -29.27
CA ILE A 341 -4.80 -8.09 -29.44
C ILE A 341 -5.23 -7.00 -30.41
N THR A 342 -6.00 -7.38 -31.41
CA THR A 342 -6.57 -6.46 -32.39
C THR A 342 -8.10 -6.49 -32.35
N ALA A 343 -8.71 -5.35 -32.68
CA ALA A 343 -10.15 -5.26 -32.86
C ALA A 343 -10.62 -6.18 -34.00
N GLY A 344 -11.79 -6.79 -33.84
CA GLY A 344 -12.41 -7.59 -34.91
C GLY A 344 -12.65 -6.77 -36.18
N GLU A 345 -12.73 -7.46 -37.33
CA GLU A 345 -12.89 -6.81 -38.64
C GLU A 345 -14.04 -5.80 -38.66
N GLY A 346 -13.74 -4.56 -39.07
CA GLY A 346 -14.72 -3.47 -39.16
C GLY A 346 -15.06 -2.78 -37.84
N ARG A 347 -14.35 -3.05 -36.74
CA ARG A 347 -14.48 -2.32 -35.46
C ARG A 347 -13.31 -1.37 -35.22
N ASP A 348 -13.62 -0.23 -34.61
CA ASP A 348 -12.62 0.78 -34.22
C ASP A 348 -12.06 0.53 -32.80
N PHE A 349 -12.54 -0.52 -32.12
CA PHE A 349 -12.11 -0.89 -30.77
C PHE A 349 -12.18 -2.40 -30.55
N ILE A 350 -11.33 -2.91 -29.65
CA ILE A 350 -11.36 -4.28 -29.16
C ILE A 350 -12.61 -4.46 -28.30
N SER A 351 -13.51 -5.36 -28.70
CA SER A 351 -14.64 -5.71 -27.84
C SER A 351 -14.21 -6.67 -26.73
N ILE A 352 -15.03 -6.82 -25.69
CA ILE A 352 -14.81 -7.83 -24.65
C ILE A 352 -14.70 -9.24 -25.25
N GLY A 353 -15.52 -9.55 -26.26
CA GLY A 353 -15.44 -10.81 -27.02
C GLY A 353 -14.15 -10.95 -27.82
N ASP A 354 -13.68 -9.88 -28.48
CA ASP A 354 -12.41 -9.88 -29.21
C ASP A 354 -11.24 -10.15 -28.24
N TYR A 355 -11.25 -9.48 -27.08
CA TYR A 355 -10.26 -9.70 -26.02
C TYR A 355 -10.28 -11.16 -25.56
N ILE A 356 -11.41 -11.66 -25.08
CA ILE A 356 -11.53 -13.04 -24.54
C ILE A 356 -11.14 -14.09 -25.58
N SER A 357 -11.61 -13.97 -26.83
CA SER A 357 -11.32 -14.97 -27.87
C SER A 357 -9.83 -15.08 -28.20
N GLN A 358 -9.07 -13.98 -28.13
CA GLN A 358 -7.63 -13.98 -28.39
C GLN A 358 -6.82 -14.39 -27.15
N THR A 359 -7.29 -14.04 -25.95
CA THR A 359 -6.55 -14.21 -24.70
C THR A 359 -6.80 -15.54 -24.01
N TYR A 360 -7.98 -16.15 -24.19
CA TYR A 360 -8.35 -17.36 -23.46
C TYR A 360 -7.47 -18.56 -23.75
N GLU A 361 -7.30 -18.93 -25.02
CA GLU A 361 -6.45 -20.06 -25.40
C GLU A 361 -4.98 -19.80 -25.07
N TRP A 362 -4.54 -18.55 -25.18
CA TRP A 362 -3.19 -18.12 -24.81
C TRP A 362 -2.92 -18.28 -23.31
N LEU A 363 -3.83 -17.81 -22.45
CA LEU A 363 -3.72 -17.97 -21.00
C LEU A 363 -3.81 -19.45 -20.58
N ALA A 364 -4.70 -20.23 -21.21
CA ALA A 364 -4.80 -21.66 -20.96
C ALA A 364 -3.47 -22.38 -21.30
N ALA A 365 -2.83 -22.03 -22.41
CA ALA A 365 -1.52 -22.58 -22.79
C ALA A 365 -0.39 -22.17 -21.84
N LEU A 366 -0.46 -20.96 -21.26
CA LEU A 366 0.53 -20.47 -20.30
C LEU A 366 0.29 -20.94 -18.87
N ARG A 367 -0.88 -21.52 -18.57
CA ARG A 367 -1.28 -21.93 -17.23
C ARG A 367 -0.24 -22.77 -16.50
N PRO A 368 0.37 -23.82 -17.07
CA PRO A 368 1.40 -24.59 -16.36
C PRO A 368 2.62 -23.75 -15.96
N LYS A 369 3.02 -22.79 -16.82
CA LYS A 369 4.10 -21.84 -16.52
C LYS A 369 3.67 -20.90 -15.39
N ILE A 370 2.46 -20.34 -15.46
CA ILE A 370 1.92 -19.44 -14.43
C ILE A 370 1.86 -20.15 -13.06
N LEU A 371 1.32 -21.37 -12.99
CA LEU A 371 1.24 -22.13 -11.73
C LEU A 371 2.61 -22.40 -11.11
N LYS A 372 3.60 -22.71 -11.96
CA LYS A 372 4.97 -22.94 -11.53
C LYS A 372 5.59 -21.66 -10.99
N GLU A 373 5.55 -20.59 -11.78
CA GLU A 373 6.22 -19.33 -11.46
C GLU A 373 5.55 -18.64 -10.26
N VAL A 374 4.22 -18.49 -10.28
CA VAL A 374 3.50 -17.83 -9.17
C VAL A 374 3.60 -18.63 -7.87
N GLY A 375 3.50 -19.97 -7.93
CA GLY A 375 3.60 -20.79 -6.72
C GLY A 375 4.99 -20.78 -6.08
N LEU A 376 6.05 -20.76 -6.87
CA LEU A 376 7.41 -20.58 -6.36
C LEU A 376 7.59 -19.23 -5.66
N ASN A 377 6.82 -18.20 -6.07
CA ASN A 377 6.93 -16.85 -5.52
C ASN A 377 6.13 -16.66 -4.23
N THR A 378 4.98 -17.34 -4.10
CA THR A 378 4.12 -17.20 -2.91
C THR A 378 4.49 -18.16 -1.78
N ASP A 379 4.79 -19.42 -2.12
CA ASP A 379 4.88 -20.51 -1.14
C ASP A 379 6.14 -21.36 -1.30
N GLU A 380 7.12 -20.91 -2.11
CA GLU A 380 8.31 -21.68 -2.49
C GLU A 380 7.99 -23.06 -3.07
N ARG A 381 6.77 -23.25 -3.60
CA ARG A 381 6.27 -24.53 -4.08
C ARG A 381 5.42 -24.35 -5.32
N GLU A 382 5.66 -25.19 -6.32
CA GLU A 382 4.79 -25.27 -7.50
C GLU A 382 3.34 -25.52 -7.09
N TRP A 383 2.42 -24.67 -7.57
CA TRP A 383 1.00 -24.86 -7.31
C TRP A 383 0.49 -26.14 -8.00
N GLU A 384 -0.44 -26.83 -7.34
CA GLU A 384 -1.01 -28.08 -7.86
C GLU A 384 -1.72 -27.81 -9.21
N PRO A 385 -1.69 -28.75 -10.18
CA PRO A 385 -2.31 -28.57 -11.49
C PRO A 385 -3.81 -28.27 -11.46
N ASP A 386 -4.52 -28.55 -10.37
CA ASP A 386 -5.95 -28.27 -10.18
C ASP A 386 -6.22 -26.91 -9.50
N THR A 387 -5.18 -26.15 -9.15
CA THR A 387 -5.30 -24.82 -8.56
C THR A 387 -6.10 -23.88 -9.44
N GLU A 388 -7.15 -23.27 -8.88
CA GLU A 388 -7.94 -22.27 -9.60
C GLU A 388 -7.20 -20.94 -9.69
N LEU A 389 -6.88 -20.53 -10.92
CA LEU A 389 -6.32 -19.22 -11.21
C LEU A 389 -7.45 -18.29 -11.63
N TRP A 390 -7.58 -17.15 -10.96
CA TRP A 390 -8.56 -16.13 -11.30
C TRP A 390 -7.84 -14.90 -11.85
N LEU A 391 -8.31 -14.42 -13.01
CA LEU A 391 -7.77 -13.22 -13.63
C LEU A 391 -8.23 -11.97 -12.87
N ASP A 392 -7.31 -11.06 -12.60
CA ASP A 392 -7.61 -9.72 -12.11
C ASP A 392 -7.95 -8.79 -13.29
N PRO A 393 -9.20 -8.32 -13.42
CA PRO A 393 -9.61 -7.55 -14.58
C PRO A 393 -9.22 -6.08 -14.50
N ARG A 394 -8.50 -5.62 -13.47
CA ARG A 394 -8.18 -4.18 -13.27
C ARG A 394 -7.22 -3.63 -14.32
N PHE A 395 -6.19 -4.39 -14.66
CA PHE A 395 -5.12 -3.96 -15.56
C PHE A 395 -5.09 -4.90 -16.77
N PRO A 396 -5.89 -4.65 -17.82
CA PRO A 396 -5.99 -5.57 -18.95
C PRO A 396 -4.69 -5.65 -19.76
N GLU A 397 -3.82 -4.63 -19.65
CA GLU A 397 -2.48 -4.61 -20.24
C GLU A 397 -1.48 -5.47 -19.48
N ASN A 398 -1.71 -5.69 -18.18
CA ASN A 398 -0.80 -6.37 -17.28
C ASN A 398 -1.57 -7.40 -16.45
N ILE A 399 -1.64 -8.61 -16.97
CA ILE A 399 -2.45 -9.66 -16.39
C ILE A 399 -1.81 -10.14 -15.09
N SER A 400 -2.56 -9.98 -14.01
CA SER A 400 -2.26 -10.53 -12.69
C SER A 400 -3.25 -11.63 -12.33
N PHE A 401 -2.79 -12.62 -11.57
CA PHE A 401 -3.63 -13.70 -11.05
C PHE A 401 -3.79 -13.59 -9.54
N VAL A 402 -4.96 -14.04 -9.06
CA VAL A 402 -5.23 -14.21 -7.63
C VAL A 402 -5.54 -15.67 -7.32
N GLN A 403 -4.98 -16.17 -6.22
CA GLN A 403 -5.15 -17.54 -5.76
C GLN A 403 -6.45 -17.66 -4.96
N ASN A 404 -7.29 -18.62 -5.35
CA ASN A 404 -8.41 -19.17 -4.58
C ASN A 404 -9.54 -18.20 -4.17
N ARG A 405 -10.76 -18.74 -4.17
CA ARG A 405 -12.04 -18.07 -3.96
C ARG A 405 -12.35 -17.78 -2.47
N GLU A 406 -11.49 -18.19 -1.52
CA GLU A 406 -11.71 -18.02 -0.06
C GLU A 406 -11.56 -16.57 0.46
N GLY A 407 -11.88 -15.61 -0.40
CA GLY A 407 -12.54 -14.40 0.03
C GLY A 407 -11.63 -13.24 0.42
N THR A 408 -10.31 -13.33 0.38
CA THR A 408 -9.44 -12.16 0.63
C THR A 408 -9.34 -11.29 -0.62
N ALA A 409 -8.79 -11.81 -1.72
CA ALA A 409 -8.67 -11.06 -2.99
C ALA A 409 -10.02 -10.59 -3.52
N TRP A 410 -11.05 -11.43 -3.35
CA TRP A 410 -12.39 -11.07 -3.78
C TRP A 410 -13.08 -10.08 -2.84
N LYS A 411 -12.75 -10.03 -1.53
CA LYS A 411 -13.22 -8.94 -0.65
C LYS A 411 -12.64 -7.60 -1.06
N ASP A 412 -11.36 -7.56 -1.46
CA ASP A 412 -10.75 -6.32 -1.94
C ASP A 412 -11.44 -5.85 -3.22
N TRP A 413 -11.76 -6.79 -4.11
CA TRP A 413 -12.52 -6.52 -5.33
C TRP A 413 -13.97 -6.09 -5.04
N GLN A 414 -14.66 -6.75 -4.10
CA GLN A 414 -16.00 -6.39 -3.62
C GLN A 414 -16.06 -4.97 -3.06
N GLN A 415 -15.04 -4.57 -2.30
CA GLN A 415 -15.01 -3.23 -1.75
C GLN A 415 -14.85 -2.21 -2.88
N ILE A 416 -13.92 -2.45 -3.82
CA ILE A 416 -13.64 -1.52 -4.93
C ILE A 416 -14.90 -1.31 -5.75
N ALA A 417 -15.59 -2.40 -6.02
CA ALA A 417 -16.82 -2.41 -6.77
C ALA A 417 -17.96 -1.75 -5.95
N GLN A 418 -18.30 -2.23 -4.76
CA GLN A 418 -19.37 -1.68 -3.94
C GLN A 418 -19.22 -0.17 -3.64
N LYS A 419 -17.99 0.35 -3.57
CA LYS A 419 -17.75 1.79 -3.38
C LYS A 419 -17.86 2.62 -4.66
N ALA A 420 -17.73 2.00 -5.84
CA ALA A 420 -18.06 2.63 -7.11
C ALA A 420 -19.58 2.64 -7.41
N SER A 421 -20.43 2.00 -6.59
CA SER A 421 -21.89 1.88 -6.82
C SER A 421 -22.79 2.58 -5.81
N GLN A 422 -22.24 2.96 -4.66
CA GLN A 422 -22.97 3.56 -3.53
C GLN A 422 -22.90 5.10 -3.51
N GLY A 423 -22.40 5.73 -4.57
CA GLY A 423 -22.56 7.16 -4.90
C GLY A 423 -23.10 7.31 -6.33
#